data_AF-A0A6S6T914-F1
#
_entry.id   AF-A0A6S6T914-F1
#
_cell.length_a   1.000
_cell.length_b   1.000
_cell.length_c   1.000
_cell.angle_alpha   90.00
_cell.angle_beta   90.00
_cell.angle_gamma   90.00
#
_symmetry.space_group_name_H-M   'P 1'
#
loop_
_entity.id
_entity.type
_entity.pdbx_description
1 polymer ?
#
loop_
_entity_poly.entity_id
_entity_poly.type
_entity_poly.pdbx_seq_one_letter_code
_entity_poly.pdbx_strand_id
1 'polypeptide(L)'
;MASIVHYNLVRIHAFDDGNGRGARIIMNLMNQGFFPAVIKTEKKRKYLATLHEADRGDIAPFITFVTLELIETLESVLSDLNEVL
;
A
#
# COMPACT_ATOMS: atom_id res chain seq x y z
N MET A 1 -8.38 0.14 -7.12
CA MET A 1 -7.95 -1.03 -7.93
C MET A 1 -6.52 -1.48 -7.64
N ALA A 2 -5.54 -0.57 -7.51
CA ALA A 2 -4.14 -0.94 -7.23
C ALA A 2 -3.94 -1.83 -5.99
N SER A 3 -4.63 -1.55 -4.88
CA SER A 3 -4.55 -2.37 -3.66
C SER A 3 -5.06 -3.81 -3.88
N ILE A 4 -6.04 -4.00 -4.76
CA ILE A 4 -6.54 -5.34 -5.09
C ILE A 4 -5.50 -6.11 -5.90
N VAL A 5 -4.83 -5.45 -6.86
CA VAL A 5 -3.72 -6.05 -7.61
C VAL A 5 -2.56 -6.43 -6.68
N HIS A 6 -2.19 -5.55 -5.75
CA HIS A 6 -1.21 -5.85 -4.71
C HIS A 6 -1.58 -7.15 -3.97
N TYR A 7 -2.80 -7.21 -3.42
CA TYR A 7 -3.27 -8.36 -2.64
C TYR A 7 -3.18 -9.67 -3.45
N ASN A 8 -3.67 -9.65 -4.70
CA ASN A 8 -3.63 -10.82 -5.57
C ASN A 8 -2.20 -11.26 -5.89
N LEU A 9 -1.26 -10.33 -6.14
CA LEU A 9 0.14 -10.66 -6.41
C LEU A 9 0.83 -11.30 -5.21
N VAL A 10 0.63 -10.77 -4.01
CA VAL A 10 1.18 -11.36 -2.78
C VAL A 10 0.63 -12.77 -2.57
N ARG A 11 -0.65 -12.99 -2.85
CA ARG A 11 -1.30 -14.30 -2.71
C ARG A 11 -0.85 -15.35 -3.71
N ILE A 12 -0.56 -14.95 -4.96
CA ILE A 12 -0.04 -15.89 -5.97
C ILE A 12 1.36 -16.39 -5.56
N HIS A 13 2.15 -15.53 -4.91
CA HIS A 13 3.49 -15.87 -4.40
C HIS A 13 4.40 -16.53 -5.45
N ALA A 14 4.53 -15.89 -6.61
CA ALA A 14 5.16 -16.47 -7.80
C ALA A 14 6.69 -16.65 -7.73
N PHE A 15 7.38 -15.97 -6.80
CA PHE A 15 8.84 -15.99 -6.68
C PHE A 15 9.28 -16.54 -5.31
N ASP A 16 10.53 -17.00 -5.21
CA ASP A 16 11.10 -17.52 -3.95
C ASP A 16 11.24 -16.45 -2.84
N ASP A 17 11.57 -15.21 -3.22
CA ASP A 17 11.60 -14.04 -2.33
C ASP A 17 11.17 -12.77 -3.09
N GLY A 18 10.80 -11.73 -2.34
CA GLY A 18 10.59 -10.40 -2.88
C GLY A 18 9.17 -10.12 -3.35
N ASN A 19 8.24 -11.07 -3.24
CA ASN A 19 6.84 -10.90 -3.64
C ASN A 19 6.20 -9.65 -3.03
N GLY A 20 6.42 -9.41 -1.72
CA GLY A 20 5.90 -8.21 -1.06
C GLY A 20 6.52 -6.90 -1.56
N ARG A 21 7.81 -6.90 -1.96
CA ARG A 21 8.46 -5.73 -2.57
C ARG A 21 7.88 -5.47 -3.96
N GLY A 22 7.79 -6.51 -4.79
CA GLY A 22 7.22 -6.42 -6.14
C GLY A 22 5.77 -5.97 -6.14
N ALA A 23 4.94 -6.51 -5.26
CA ALA A 23 3.54 -6.13 -5.14
C ALA A 23 3.36 -4.65 -4.79
N ARG A 24 4.18 -4.10 -3.87
CA ARG A 24 4.17 -2.66 -3.53
C ARG A 24 4.64 -1.78 -4.68
N ILE A 25 5.65 -2.21 -5.44
CA ILE A 25 6.11 -1.47 -6.63
C ILE A 25 4.99 -1.42 -7.67
N ILE A 26 4.41 -2.57 -8.01
CA ILE A 26 3.33 -2.65 -9.00
C ILE A 26 2.11 -1.84 -8.57
N MET A 27 1.72 -1.93 -7.30
CA MET A 27 0.65 -1.11 -6.73
C MET A 27 0.88 0.39 -6.98
N ASN A 28 2.09 0.88 -6.70
CA ASN A 28 2.40 2.29 -6.86
C ASN A 28 2.54 2.72 -8.32
N LEU A 29 3.00 1.83 -9.22
CA LEU A 29 3.00 2.10 -10.66
C LEU A 29 1.59 2.18 -11.25
N MET A 30 0.63 1.48 -10.66
CA MET A 30 -0.79 1.55 -11.07
C MET A 30 -1.51 2.78 -10.54
N ASN A 31 -1.03 3.41 -9.47
CA ASN A 31 -1.58 4.65 -8.91
C ASN A 31 -1.16 5.90 -9.73
N GLN A 32 -1.20 5.81 -11.06
CA GLN A 32 -0.75 6.88 -11.97
C GLN A 32 -1.32 8.25 -11.56
N GLY A 33 -0.44 9.26 -11.47
CA GLY A 33 -0.82 10.62 -11.10
C GLY A 33 -0.86 10.91 -9.60
N PHE A 34 -0.59 9.91 -8.74
CA PHE A 34 -0.48 10.09 -7.29
C PHE A 34 0.95 9.81 -6.79
N PHE A 35 1.29 10.41 -5.65
CA PHE A 35 2.47 10.04 -4.87
C PHE A 35 2.36 8.58 -4.41
N PRO A 36 3.49 7.90 -4.15
CA PRO A 36 3.46 6.50 -3.71
C PRO A 36 2.74 6.37 -2.36
N ALA A 37 1.94 5.32 -2.19
CA ALA A 37 1.47 4.90 -0.88
C ALA A 37 2.62 4.21 -0.14
N VAL A 38 3.21 4.91 0.83
CA VAL A 38 4.38 4.43 1.58
C VAL A 38 3.93 3.66 2.82
N ILE A 39 4.11 2.33 2.79
CA ILE A 39 3.84 1.47 3.95
C ILE A 39 5.06 1.51 4.88
N LYS A 40 5.00 2.35 5.92
CA LYS A 40 6.10 2.54 6.87
C LYS A 40 6.34 1.29 7.74
N THR A 41 7.59 1.07 8.16
CA THR A 41 8.01 -0.14 8.88
C THR A 41 7.28 -0.32 10.22
N GLU A 42 7.04 0.77 10.93
CA GLU A 42 6.28 0.82 12.19
C GLU A 42 4.83 0.33 12.04
N LYS A 43 4.25 0.45 10.83
CA LYS A 43 2.89 -0.01 10.51
C LYS A 43 2.84 -1.42 9.96
N LYS A 44 3.99 -2.13 9.88
CA LYS A 44 4.07 -3.51 9.34
C LYS A 44 3.05 -4.44 9.99
N ARG A 45 2.83 -4.35 11.30
CA ARG A 45 1.84 -5.19 12.01
C ARG A 45 0.42 -4.94 11.51
N LYS A 46 0.03 -3.67 11.34
CA LYS A 46 -1.29 -3.28 10.83
C LYS A 46 -1.47 -3.72 9.38
N TYR A 47 -0.46 -3.52 8.55
CA TYR A 47 -0.43 -4.00 7.17
C TYR A 47 -0.66 -5.52 7.06
N LEU A 48 0.03 -6.32 7.88
CA LEU A 48 -0.15 -7.77 7.87
C LEU A 48 -1.54 -8.17 8.39
N ALA A 49 -2.05 -7.48 9.42
CA ALA A 49 -3.39 -7.74 9.94
C ALA A 49 -4.48 -7.49 8.88
N THR A 50 -4.37 -6.42 8.08
CA THR A 50 -5.37 -6.15 7.04
C THR A 50 -5.28 -7.12 5.87
N LEU A 51 -4.10 -7.66 5.56
CA LEU A 51 -3.97 -8.78 4.62
C LEU A 51 -4.62 -10.06 5.16
N HIS A 52 -4.48 -10.35 6.46
CA HIS A 52 -5.14 -11.50 7.08
C HIS A 52 -6.68 -11.40 7.04
N GLU A 53 -7.25 -10.20 7.22
CA GLU A 53 -8.70 -10.01 7.03
C GLU A 53 -9.12 -10.22 5.57
N ALA A 54 -8.28 -9.78 4.61
CA ALA A 54 -8.51 -10.06 3.19
C ALA A 54 -8.50 -11.56 2.88
N ASP A 55 -7.61 -12.32 3.51
CA ASP A 55 -7.57 -13.80 3.39
C ASP A 55 -8.81 -14.49 3.99
N ARG A 56 -9.52 -13.82 4.91
CA ARG A 56 -10.82 -14.28 5.44
C ARG A 56 -12.01 -13.85 4.58
N GLY A 57 -11.76 -13.18 3.46
CA GLY A 57 -12.78 -12.73 2.51
C GLY A 57 -13.18 -11.27 2.65
N ASP A 58 -12.64 -10.52 3.62
CA ASP A 58 -12.89 -9.08 3.75
C ASP A 58 -11.66 -8.26 3.32
N ILE A 59 -11.66 -7.82 2.07
CA ILE A 59 -10.57 -7.00 1.51
C ILE A 59 -10.67 -5.51 1.90
N ALA A 60 -11.80 -5.06 2.44
CA ALA A 60 -12.04 -3.63 2.70
C ALA A 60 -11.05 -3.02 3.71
N PRO A 61 -10.63 -3.71 4.79
CA PRO A 61 -9.57 -3.24 5.68
C PRO A 61 -8.24 -2.98 4.96
N PHE A 62 -7.87 -3.84 4.00
CA PHE A 62 -6.64 -3.67 3.23
C PHE A 62 -6.70 -2.47 2.29
N ILE A 63 -7.81 -2.30 1.57
CA ILE A 63 -8.03 -1.15 0.69
C ILE A 63 -8.00 0.15 1.50
N THR A 64 -8.70 0.17 2.63
CA THR A 64 -8.73 1.32 3.55
C THR A 64 -7.34 1.65 4.06
N PHE A 65 -6.57 0.64 4.49
CA PHE A 65 -5.20 0.83 4.95
C PHE A 65 -4.32 1.50 3.90
N VAL A 66 -4.26 0.97 2.67
CA VAL A 66 -3.47 1.55 1.58
C VAL A 66 -3.91 2.99 1.25
N THR A 67 -5.22 3.26 1.31
CA THR A 67 -5.77 4.60 1.07
C THR A 67 -5.30 5.60 2.14
N LEU A 68 -5.27 5.20 3.40
CA LEU A 68 -4.76 6.04 4.48
C LEU A 68 -3.25 6.29 4.36
N GLU A 69 -2.46 5.30 3.95
CA GLU A 69 -1.03 5.50 3.70
C GLU A 69 -0.76 6.46 2.52
N LEU A 70 -1.62 6.45 1.50
CA LEU A 70 -1.56 7.42 0.41
C LEU A 70 -1.87 8.84 0.92
N ILE A 71 -2.96 9.00 1.69
CA ILE A 71 -3.36 10.29 2.26
C ILE A 71 -2.23 10.86 3.12
N GLU A 72 -1.65 10.07 4.01
CA GLU A 72 -0.54 10.52 4.86
C GLU A 72 0.68 10.95 4.03
N THR A 73 0.96 10.27 2.91
CA THR A 73 2.03 10.68 2.01
C THR A 73 1.71 12.02 1.34
N LEU A 74 0.47 12.22 0.88
CA LEU A 74 0.04 13.48 0.28
C LEU A 74 0.07 14.64 1.28
N GLU A 75 -0.37 14.41 2.51
CA GLU A 75 -0.31 15.40 3.60
C GLU A 75 1.13 15.80 3.91
N SER A 76 2.05 14.83 4.00
CA SER A 76 3.48 15.11 4.19
C SER A 76 4.04 15.99 3.06
N VAL A 77 3.75 15.64 1.80
CA VAL A 77 4.22 16.42 0.65
C VAL A 77 3.65 17.85 0.67
N LEU A 78 2.36 18.01 0.99
CA LEU A 78 1.75 19.33 1.08
C LEU A 78 2.35 20.17 2.21
N SER A 79 2.65 19.56 3.36
CA SER A 79 3.36 20.23 4.46
C SER A 79 4.72 20.74 4.00
N ASP A 80 5.53 19.87 3.40
CA ASP A 80 6.88 20.21 2.92
C ASP A 80 6.85 21.33 1.87
N LEU A 81 5.85 21.34 0.97
CA LEU A 81 5.69 22.39 -0.03
C LEU A 81 5.30 23.75 0.59
N ASN A 82 4.46 23.76 1.62
CA ASN A 82 4.05 24.98 2.31
C ASN A 82 5.16 25.59 3.18
N GLU A 83 6.17 24.80 3.57
CA GLU A 83 7.34 25.32 4.28
C GLU A 83 8.36 26.00 3.35
N VAL A 84 8.31 25.68 2.05
CA VAL A 84 9.26 26.16 1.03
C VAL A 84 8.72 27.35 0.24
N LEU A 85 7.39 27.51 0.15
CA LEU A 85 6.69 28.59 -0.56
C LEU A 85 6.26 29.72 0.38
#